data_AF-A0A956KHY7-F1
#
_entry.id   AF-A0A956KHY7-F1
#
_cell.length_a   1.000
_cell.length_b   1.000
_cell.length_c   1.000
_cell.angle_alpha   90.00
_cell.angle_beta   90.00
_cell.angle_gamma   90.00
#
_symmetry.space_group_name_H-M   'P 1'
#
loop_
_entity.id
_entity.type
_entity.pdbx_description
1 polymer ?
#
loop_
_entity_poly.entity_id
_entity_poly.type
_entity_poly.pdbx_seq_one_letter_code
_entity_poly.pdbx_strand_id
1 'polypeptide(L)' 'MSHSSPIIQELEQELARKDIPEFRAGDTIAVHALISEGGKDRVQVF' A
#
# COMPACT_ATOMS: atom_id res chain seq x y z
N MET A 1 11.28 5.22 -23.18
CA MET A 1 10.75 4.18 -22.30
C MET A 1 11.82 3.86 -21.29
N SER A 2 11.68 4.32 -20.04
CA SER A 2 12.70 4.06 -19.02
C SER A 2 12.74 2.56 -18.76
N HIS A 3 13.88 1.91 -19.02
CA HIS A 3 14.11 0.57 -18.51
C HIS A 3 14.11 0.64 -16.99
N SER A 4 13.06 0.12 -16.36
CA SER A 4 13.09 -0.23 -14.95
C SER A 4 14.25 -1.21 -14.76
N SER A 5 15.17 -0.87 -13.85
CA SER A 5 16.27 -1.75 -13.51
C SER A 5 15.69 -3.09 -13.00
N PRO A 6 16.11 -4.26 -13.53
CA PRO A 6 15.60 -5.55 -13.10
C PRO A 6 15.68 -5.77 -11.57
N ILE A 7 16.72 -5.19 -10.95
CA ILE A 7 16.93 -5.22 -9.50
C ILE A 7 15.82 -4.47 -8.74
N ILE A 8 15.36 -3.35 -9.27
CA ILE A 8 14.27 -2.57 -8.64
C ILE A 8 12.95 -3.34 -8.74
N GLN A 9 12.70 -4.00 -9.87
CA GLN A 9 11.48 -4.79 -10.07
C GLN A 9 11.41 -6.00 -9.12
N GLU A 10 12.53 -6.67 -8.88
CA GLU A 10 12.60 -7.80 -7.93
C GLU A 10 12.34 -7.34 -6.49
N LEU A 11 12.91 -6.21 -6.08
CA LEU A 11 12.69 -5.61 -4.75
C LEU A 11 11.23 -5.17 -4.56
N GLU A 12 10.60 -4.56 -5.57
CA GLU A 12 9.19 -4.17 -5.51
C GLU A 12 8.26 -5.36 -5.32
N GLN A 13 8.55 -6.50 -5.97
CA GLN A 13 7.76 -7.72 -5.84
C GLN A 13 7.87 -8.33 -4.43
N GLU A 14 9.05 -8.24 -3.80
CA GLU A 14 9.26 -8.72 -2.43
C GLU A 14 8.49 -7.88 -1.40
N LEU A 15 8.46 -6.55 -1.60
CA LEU A 15 7.78 -5.60 -0.70
C LEU A 15 6.27 -5.45 -0.97
N ALA A 16 5.76 -6.04 -2.05
CA ALA A 16 4.36 -5.95 -2.44
C ALA A 16 3.43 -6.65 -1.43
N ARG A 17 2.39 -5.95 -1.00
CA ARG A 17 1.33 -6.51 -0.16
C ARG A 17 0.37 -7.37 -0.98
N LYS A 18 0.12 -8.60 -0.49
CA LYS A 18 -0.75 -9.59 -1.15
C LYS A 18 -2.15 -9.69 -0.54
N ASP A 19 -2.40 -8.95 0.53
CA ASP A 19 -3.62 -8.98 1.34
C ASP A 19 -4.61 -7.85 0.99
N ILE A 20 -4.28 -7.01 0.00
CA ILE A 20 -5.15 -5.93 -0.46
C ILE A 20 -6.10 -6.48 -1.55
N PRO A 21 -7.42 -6.28 -1.43
CA PRO A 21 -8.38 -6.72 -2.45
C PRO A 21 -8.23 -5.91 -3.74
N GLU A 22 -8.65 -6.49 -4.88
CA GLU A 22 -8.74 -5.75 -6.14
C GLU A 22 -9.83 -4.66 -6.04
N PHE A 23 -9.51 -3.45 -6.47
CA PHE A 23 -10.45 -2.34 -6.59
C PHE A 23 -10.12 -1.52 -7.85
N ARG A 24 -11.09 -0.75 -8.31
CA ARG A 24 -10.98 0.05 -9.53
C ARG A 24 -11.40 1.49 -9.30
N ALA A 25 -11.00 2.34 -10.23
CA ALA A 25 -11.41 3.74 -10.19
C ALA A 25 -12.94 3.86 -10.25
N GLY A 26 -13.52 4.58 -9.28
CA GLY A 26 -14.96 4.72 -9.11
C GLY A 26 -15.55 3.91 -7.96
N ASP A 27 -14.83 2.89 -7.47
CA ASP A 27 -15.26 2.14 -6.30
C ASP A 27 -15.19 3.02 -5.03
N THR A 28 -16.21 2.91 -4.18
CA THR A 28 -16.15 3.47 -2.82
C THR A 28 -15.54 2.45 -1.89
N ILE A 29 -14.41 2.80 -1.28
CA ILE A 29 -13.67 1.93 -0.37
C ILE A 29 -13.45 2.63 0.98
N ALA A 30 -13.24 1.83 2.03
CA ALA A 30 -12.88 2.31 3.35
C ALA A 30 -11.41 1.94 3.65
N VAL A 31 -10.55 2.95 3.76
CA VAL A 31 -9.10 2.75 3.96
C VAL A 31 -8.79 2.79 5.46
N HIS A 32 -8.42 1.65 6.03
CA HIS A 32 -8.04 1.55 7.43
C HIS A 32 -6.54 1.85 7.59
N ALA A 33 -6.20 3.09 7.90
CA ALA A 33 -4.81 3.51 8.08
C ALA A 33 -4.40 3.39 9.56
N LEU A 34 -3.26 2.74 9.82
CA LEU A 34 -2.62 2.78 11.13
C LEU A 34 -1.82 4.08 11.26
N ILE A 35 -2.14 4.89 12.26
CA ILE A 35 -1.45 6.13 12.59
C ILE A 35 -0.77 5.95 13.94
N SER A 36 0.56 6.08 13.94
CA SER A 36 1.39 6.04 15.15
C SER A 36 2.00 7.42 15.40
N GLU A 37 1.61 8.07 16.49
CA GLU A 37 2.02 9.43 16.84
C GLU A 37 2.24 9.56 18.36
N GLY A 38 3.38 10.12 18.77
CA GLY A 38 3.65 10.39 20.19
C GLY A 38 3.59 9.15 21.09
N GLY A 39 3.91 7.96 20.54
CA GLY A 39 3.87 6.68 21.27
C GLY A 39 2.47 6.08 21.42
N LYS A 40 1.46 6.59 20.70
CA LYS A 40 0.12 6.02 20.63
C LYS A 40 -0.20 5.59 19.20
N ASP A 41 -0.87 4.45 19.10
CA ASP A 41 -1.33 3.90 17.83
C ASP A 41 -2.85 3.97 17.75
N ARG A 42 -3.38 4.36 16.59
CA ARG A 42 -4.82 4.30 16.28
C ARG A 42 -5.03 3.83 14.85
N VAL A 43 -6.14 3.15 14.60
CA VAL A 43 -6.64 2.92 13.23
C VAL A 43 -7.65 4.01 12.90
N GLN A 44 -7.41 4.74 11.81
CA GLN A 44 -8.33 5.74 11.29
C GLN A 44 -8.84 5.31 9.92
N VAL A 45 -10.16 5.33 9.75
CA VAL A 45 -10.82 4.97 8.50
C VAL A 45 -11.03 6.23 7.66
N PHE A 46 -10.61 6.19 6.40
CA PHE A 46 -10.84 7.21 5.37
C PHE A 46 -11.76 6.69 4.28
#